data_AF-A0A5K0X2E6-F1
#
_entry.id   AF-A0A5K0X2E6-F1
#
_cell.length_a   1.000
_cell.length_b   1.000
_cell.length_c   1.000
_cell.angle_alpha   90.00
_cell.angle_beta   90.00
_cell.angle_gamma   90.00
#
_symmetry.space_group_name_H-M   'P 1'
#
loop_
_entity.id
_entity.type
_entity.pdbx_description
1 polymer ?
#
loop_
_entity_poly.entity_id
_entity_poly.type
_entity_poly.pdbx_seq_one_letter_code
_entity_poly.pdbx_strand_id
1 'polypeptide(L)' 'EEIGIGEDGLEETILQLEPNCSFGEVAVLCHIPQPYTVRVCELCRLLRLDKQSFTNILQVYFVDGRTILNNLLQ' A
#
# COMPACT_ATOMS: atom_id res chain seq x y z
N GLU A 1 4.46 10.07 4.01
CA GLU A 1 4.62 9.36 5.29
C GLU A 1 3.40 8.51 5.61
N GLU A 2 3.58 7.42 6.34
CA GLU A 2 2.52 6.63 6.97
C GLU A 2 2.34 7.09 8.42
N ILE A 3 1.09 7.35 8.79
CA ILE A 3 0.68 7.92 10.07
C ILE A 3 -0.22 6.93 10.80
N GLY A 4 0.16 6.63 12.04
CA GLY A 4 -0.63 5.87 13.01
C GLY A 4 -1.18 6.75 14.11
N ILE A 5 -1.88 6.11 15.06
CA ILE A 5 -2.33 6.73 16.31
C ILE A 5 -1.55 6.08 17.45
N GLY A 6 -0.79 6.88 18.20
CA GLY A 6 -0.04 6.47 19.37
C GLY A 6 -0.95 6.11 20.55
N GLU A 7 -0.36 5.56 21.61
CA GLU A 7 -1.11 5.16 22.82
C GLU A 7 -1.77 6.35 23.53
N ASP A 8 -1.24 7.55 23.34
CA ASP A 8 -1.79 8.82 23.84
C ASP A 8 -2.91 9.39 22.96
N GLY A 9 -3.25 8.72 21.85
CA GLY A 9 -4.25 9.16 20.89
C GLY A 9 -3.78 10.21 19.89
N LEU A 10 -2.48 10.58 19.92
CA LEU A 10 -1.90 11.54 18.98
C LEU A 10 -1.43 10.83 17.71
N GLU A 11 -1.31 11.60 16.64
CA GLU A 11 -0.73 11.09 15.39
C GLU A 11 0.77 10.84 15.56
N GLU A 12 1.23 9.67 15.14
CA GLU A 12 2.64 9.31 15.12
C GLU A 12 3.07 8.92 13.71
N THR A 13 4.27 9.35 13.32
CA THR A 13 4.87 8.90 12.06
C THR A 13 5.40 7.49 12.23
N ILE A 14 4.81 6.54 11.51
CA ILE A 14 5.26 5.15 11.48
C ILE A 14 6.44 5.02 10.53
N LEU A 15 6.31 5.60 9.34
CA LEU A 15 7.28 5.44 8.25
C LEU A 15 7.34 6.68 7.34
N GLN A 16 8.54 7.08 6.95
CA GLN A 16 8.71 8.01 5.82
C GLN A 16 8.75 7.23 4.51
N LEU A 17 7.91 7.63 3.56
CA LEU A 17 7.80 6.99 2.25
C LEU A 17 8.61 7.79 1.24
N GLU A 18 9.63 7.15 0.69
CA GLU A 18 10.53 7.72 -0.32
C GLU A 18 9.96 7.57 -1.74
N PRO A 19 10.52 8.26 -2.75
CA PRO A 19 10.16 8.03 -4.14
C PRO A 19 10.26 6.55 -4.52
N ASN A 20 9.24 6.05 -5.23
CA ASN A 20 9.07 4.65 -5.65
C ASN A 20 8.61 3.67 -4.57
N CYS A 21 8.36 4.11 -3.34
CA CYS A 21 7.65 3.27 -2.35
C CYS A 21 6.21 2.99 -2.79
N SER A 22 5.69 1.83 -2.41
CA SER A 22 4.28 1.43 -2.53
C SER A 22 3.58 1.47 -1.18
N PHE A 23 2.26 1.62 -1.18
CA PHE A 23 1.40 1.50 0.00
C PHE A 23 -0.02 1.07 -0.43
N GLY A 24 -0.81 0.56 0.53
CA GLY A 24 -2.21 0.17 0.31
C GLY A 24 -2.42 -1.29 -0.09
N GLU A 25 -1.33 -2.06 -0.23
CA GLU A 25 -1.35 -3.49 -0.54
C GLU A 25 -2.09 -4.32 0.50
N VAL A 26 -2.00 -3.96 1.79
CA VAL A 26 -2.73 -4.64 2.88
C VAL A 26 -4.24 -4.66 2.60
N ALA A 27 -4.83 -3.51 2.22
CA ALA A 27 -6.26 -3.44 1.93
C ALA A 27 -6.67 -4.21 0.67
N VAL A 28 -5.78 -4.26 -0.33
CA VAL A 28 -6.02 -4.98 -1.58
C VAL A 28 -5.95 -6.50 -1.35
N LEU A 29 -4.88 -6.98 -0.72
CA LEU A 29 -4.58 -8.41 -0.54
C LEU A 29 -5.42 -9.04 0.57
N CYS A 30 -5.45 -8.42 1.75
CA CYS A 30 -6.04 -9.00 2.95
C CYS A 30 -7.52 -8.66 3.13
N HIS A 31 -8.09 -7.78 2.29
CA HIS A 31 -9.48 -7.33 2.42
C HIS A 31 -9.81 -6.70 3.80
N ILE A 32 -8.83 -6.08 4.45
CA ILE A 32 -9.01 -5.35 5.72
C ILE A 32 -8.82 -3.84 5.52
N PRO A 33 -9.40 -2.98 6.38
CA PRO A 33 -9.09 -1.56 6.37
C PRO A 33 -7.58 -1.31 6.57
N GLN A 34 -7.05 -0.26 5.93
CA GLN A 34 -5.65 0.13 6.13
C GLN A 34 -5.47 0.55 7.60
N PRO A 35 -4.46 0.01 8.32
CA PRO A 35 -4.25 0.31 9.74
C PRO A 35 -3.59 1.67 10.00
N TYR A 36 -3.30 2.43 8.95
CA TYR A 36 -2.64 3.73 8.99
C TYR A 36 -3.15 4.63 7.87
N THR A 37 -2.90 5.93 8.01
CA THR A 37 -3.20 6.94 7.00
C THR A 37 -1.92 7.32 6.26
N VAL A 38 -1.99 7.53 4.94
CA VAL A 38 -0.86 8.06 4.18
C VAL A 38 -1.05 9.55 3.96
N ARG A 39 -0.03 10.33 4.32
CA ARG A 39 0.01 11.78 4.14
C ARG A 39 1.08 12.16 3.11
N VAL A 40 0.69 13.06 2.21
CA VAL A 40 1.58 13.67 1.22
C VAL A 40 2.31 14.84 1.89
N CYS A 41 3.64 14.76 1.96
CA CYS A 41 4.48 15.79 2.59
C CYS A 41 4.94 16.85 1.58
N GLU A 42 5.09 16.46 0.32
CA GLU A 42 5.52 17.32 -0.78
C GLU A 42 4.72 17.01 -2.04
N LEU A 43 4.66 17.94 -3.00
CA LEU A 43 3.96 17.72 -4.26
C LEU A 43 4.57 16.52 -5.00
N CYS A 44 3.79 15.46 -5.15
CA CYS A 44 4.22 14.23 -5.80
C CYS A 44 3.19 13.73 -6.81
N ARG A 45 3.58 12.72 -7.58
CA ARG A 45 2.70 11.98 -8.49
C ARG A 45 2.57 10.55 -8.00
N LEU A 46 1.33 10.06 -7.94
CA LEU A 46 1.04 8.69 -7.55
C LEU A 46 0.60 7.90 -8.78
N LEU A 47 1.17 6.70 -8.94
CA LEU A 47 0.60 5.69 -9.80
C LEU A 47 -0.43 4.91 -8.98
N ARG A 48 -1.68 4.90 -9.44
CA ARG A 48 -2.77 4.21 -8.75
C ARG A 48 -3.22 3.00 -9.55
N LEU A 49 -3.37 1.88 -8.87
CA LEU A 49 -4.05 0.69 -9.37
C LEU A 49 -5.19 0.35 -8.42
N ASP A 50 -6.39 0.11 -8.94
CA ASP A 50 -7.52 -0.33 -8.12
C ASP A 50 -7.52 -1.85 -7.93
N LYS A 51 -8.23 -2.30 -6.89
CA LYS A 51 -8.32 -3.70 -6.49
C LYS A 51 -8.85 -4.62 -7.58
N GLN A 52 -9.83 -4.18 -8.36
CA GLN A 52 -10.41 -5.00 -9.41
C GLN A 52 -9.40 -5.17 -10.55
N SER A 53 -8.78 -4.07 -10.99
CA SER A 53 -7.74 -4.11 -12.02
C SER A 53 -6.56 -4.99 -11.61
N PHE A 54 -6.08 -4.86 -10.37
CA PHE A 54 -4.99 -5.71 -9.86
C PHE A 54 -5.37 -7.20 -9.84
N THR A 55 -6.58 -7.52 -9.36
CA THR A 55 -7.08 -8.90 -9.32
C THR A 55 -7.20 -9.49 -10.72
N ASN A 56 -7.70 -8.73 -11.68
CA ASN A 56 -7.80 -9.16 -13.08
C ASN A 56 -6.42 -9.46 -13.68
N ILE A 57 -5.41 -8.62 -13.39
CA ILE A 57 -4.03 -8.85 -13.83
C ILE A 57 -3.49 -10.17 -13.25
N LEU A 58 -3.66 -10.40 -11.96
CA LEU A 58 -3.21 -11.64 -11.32
C LEU A 58 -3.88 -12.90 -11.90
N GLN A 59 -5.16 -12.80 -12.28
CA GLN A 59 -5.89 -13.91 -12.91
C GLN A 59 -5.36 -14.24 -14.31
N VAL A 60 -5.03 -13.22 -15.11
CA VAL A 60 -4.48 -13.39 -16.46
C VAL A 60 -3.04 -13.92 -16.41
N TYR A 61 -2.22 -13.38 -15.51
CA TYR A 61 -0.79 -13.69 -15.37
C TYR A 61 -0.51 -14.58 -14.15
N PHE A 62 -1.28 -15.66 -13.99
CA PHE A 62 -1.21 -16.53 -12.80
C PHE A 62 0.20 -17.09 -12.52
N VAL A 63 0.98 -17.36 -13.57
CA VAL A 63 2.38 -17.84 -13.43
C VAL A 63 3.24 -16.81 -12.70
N ASP A 64 3.09 -15.54 -13.07
CA ASP A 64 3.84 -14.43 -12.49
C ASP A 64 3.19 -13.90 -11.20
N GLY A 65 1.94 -14.28 -10.93
CA GLY A 65 1.16 -13.80 -9.79
C GLY A 65 1.87 -14.00 -8.45
N ARG A 66 2.58 -15.12 -8.26
CA ARG A 66 3.38 -15.35 -7.03
C ARG A 66 4.51 -14.34 -6.89
N THR A 67 5.21 -14.04 -7.97
CA THR A 67 6.30 -13.05 -7.98
C THR A 67 5.77 -11.67 -7.65
N ILE A 68 4.64 -11.28 -8.26
CA ILE A 68 3.99 -10.00 -8.00
C ILE A 68 3.58 -9.89 -6.52
N LEU A 69 2.95 -10.93 -5.96
CA LEU A 69 2.56 -10.95 -4.56
C LEU A 69 3.75 -10.89 -3.61
N ASN A 70 4.84 -11.61 -3.90
CA ASN A 70 6.05 -11.57 -3.08
C ASN A 70 6.68 -10.17 -3.06
N ASN A 71 6.68 -9.46 -4.19
CA ASN A 71 7.23 -8.10 -4.26
C ASN A 71 6.41 -7.10 -3.42
N LEU A 72 5.12 -7.34 -3.21
CA LEU A 72 4.26 -6.48 -2.39
C LEU A 72 4.33 -6.81 -0.89
N LEU A 73 4.88 -7.97 -0.51
CA LEU A 73 5.02 -8.39 0.88
C LEU A 73 6.42 -8.12 1.46
N GLN A 74 7.34 -7.57 0.65
CA GLN A 74 8.69 -7.17 1.06
C GLN A 74 8.67 -5.78 1.68
#